data_AF-N8YFA6-F1
#
_entry.id   AF-N8YFA6-F1
#
_cell.length_a   1.000
_cell.length_b   1.000
_cell.length_c   1.000
_cell.angle_alpha   90.00
_cell.angle_beta   90.00
_cell.angle_gamma   90.00
#
_symmetry.space_group_name_H-M   'P 1'
#
loop_
_entity.id
_entity.type
_entity.pdbx_description
1 polymer ?
#
loop_
_entity_poly.entity_id
_entity_poly.type
_entity_poly.pdbx_seq_one_letter_code
_entity_poly.pdbx_strand_id
1 'polypeptide(L)' 'MNEAERKADTRHKIELGGLVLKAGFGDDKALVLGALLDAINRLNSADGLYEKQRFVSLGNAALNKK' A
#
# COMPACT_ATOMS: atom_id res chain seq x y z
N MET A 1 18.32 16.40 -6.69
CA MET A 1 17.40 16.35 -5.54
C MET A 1 18.02 17.11 -4.38
N ASN A 2 17.35 18.14 -3.87
CA ASN A 2 17.81 18.94 -2.75
C ASN A 2 17.60 18.20 -1.40
N GLU A 3 18.13 18.75 -0.31
CA GLU A 3 18.04 18.10 1.01
C GLU A 3 16.59 17.96 1.53
N ALA A 4 15.73 18.94 1.22
CA ALA A 4 14.32 18.91 1.61
C ALA A 4 13.56 17.79 0.89
N GLU A 5 13.81 17.60 -0.41
CA GLU A 5 13.24 16.53 -1.22
C GLU A 5 13.68 15.14 -0.71
N ARG A 6 14.95 14.96 -0.32
CA ARG A 6 15.43 13.70 0.31
C ARG A 6 14.70 13.38 1.61
N LYS A 7 14.48 14.38 2.46
CA LYS A 7 13.77 14.20 3.73
C LYS A 7 12.30 13.86 3.51
N ALA A 8 11.65 14.48 2.51
CA ALA A 8 10.27 14.18 2.16
C ALA A 8 10.10 12.75 1.61
N ASP A 9 10.97 12.34 0.68
CA ASP A 9 10.99 10.98 0.13
C ASP A 9 11.21 9.92 1.21
N THR A 10 12.13 10.18 2.15
CA THR A 10 12.39 9.26 3.28
C THR A 10 11.15 9.10 4.17
N ARG A 11 10.47 10.20 4.54
CA ARG A 11 9.24 10.13 5.34
C ARG A 11 8.15 9.36 4.61
N HIS A 12 7.98 9.63 3.32
CA HIS A 12 6.97 8.94 2.51
C HIS A 12 7.20 7.43 2.45
N LYS A 13 8.45 7.01 2.23
CA LYS A 13 8.81 5.57 2.23
C LYS A 13 8.57 4.92 3.59
N ILE A 14 8.83 5.63 4.69
CA ILE A 14 8.55 5.14 6.05
C ILE A 14 7.04 4.99 6.27
N GLU A 15 6.24 5.97 5.86
CA GLU A 15 4.77 5.91 5.95
C GLU A 15 4.22 4.71 5.19
N LEU A 16 4.67 4.49 3.95
CA LEU A 16 4.30 3.32 3.15
C LEU A 16 4.73 2.01 3.81
N GLY A 17 5.93 1.95 4.39
CA GLY A 17 6.40 0.79 5.17
C GLY A 17 5.52 0.51 6.40
N GLY A 18 5.02 1.55 7.07
CA GLY A 18 4.08 1.42 8.19
C GLY A 18 2.75 0.76 7.77
N LEU A 19 2.29 0.98 6.54
CA LEU A 19 1.07 0.35 6.02
C LEU A 19 1.23 -1.18 5.85
N VAL A 20 2.42 -1.63 5.47
CA VAL A 20 2.73 -3.06 5.33
C VAL A 20 2.57 -3.79 6.67
N LEU A 21 3.09 -3.20 7.75
CA LEU A 21 2.93 -3.74 9.10
C LEU A 21 1.47 -3.67 9.58
N LYS A 22 0.77 -2.56 9.32
CA LYS A 22 -0.64 -2.39 9.69
C LYS A 22 -1.56 -3.41 8.99
N ALA A 23 -1.19 -3.84 7.79
CA ALA A 23 -1.88 -4.90 7.04
C ALA A 23 -1.52 -6.33 7.50
N GLY A 24 -0.56 -6.49 8.41
CA GLY A 24 -0.21 -7.79 9.01
C GLY A 24 0.82 -8.61 8.24
N PHE A 25 1.52 -8.02 7.26
CA PHE A 25 2.48 -8.77 6.42
C PHE A 25 3.84 -9.05 7.08
N GLY A 26 4.20 -8.35 8.16
CA GLY A 26 5.51 -8.50 8.81
C GLY A 26 6.66 -7.99 7.93
N ASP A 27 7.82 -8.66 7.98
CA ASP A 27 9.05 -8.30 7.28
C ASP A 27 9.38 -9.20 6.07
N ASP A 28 8.50 -10.13 5.71
CA ASP A 28 8.67 -11.00 4.55
C ASP A 28 8.44 -10.23 3.24
N LYS A 29 9.54 -9.86 2.59
CA LYS A 29 9.55 -9.10 1.34
C LYS A 29 8.87 -9.84 0.18
N ALA A 30 8.98 -11.16 0.11
CA ALA A 30 8.41 -11.93 -0.98
C ALA A 30 6.88 -11.98 -0.86
N LEU A 31 6.38 -12.16 0.37
CA LEU A 31 4.96 -12.11 0.67
C LEU A 31 4.35 -10.74 0.33
N VAL A 32 4.99 -9.66 0.79
CA VAL A 32 4.53 -8.28 0.52
C VAL A 32 4.49 -8.01 -0.98
N LEU A 33 5.58 -8.32 -1.68
CA LEU A 33 5.67 -8.09 -3.12
C LEU A 33 4.61 -8.91 -3.88
N GLY A 34 4.43 -10.19 -3.53
CA GLY A 34 3.43 -11.05 -4.14
C GLY A 34 2.00 -10.51 -3.98
N ALA A 35 1.65 -10.04 -2.79
CA ALA A 35 0.35 -9.44 -2.52
C ALA A 35 0.12 -8.14 -3.31
N LEU A 36 1.13 -7.28 -3.42
CA LEU A 36 1.05 -6.05 -4.21
C LEU A 36 0.91 -6.35 -5.71
N LEU A 37 1.61 -7.36 -6.22
CA LEU A 37 1.49 -7.79 -7.61
C LEU A 37 0.09 -8.34 -7.92
N ASP A 38 -0.50 -9.14 -7.03
CA ASP A 38 -1.88 -9.61 -7.18
C ASP A 38 -2.87 -8.43 -7.20
N ALA A 39 -2.69 -7.46 -6.32
CA ALA A 39 -3.51 -6.25 -6.30
C ALA A 39 -3.41 -5.46 -7.62
N ILE A 40 -2.20 -5.26 -8.16
CA ILE A 40 -2.02 -4.59 -9.45
C ILE A 40 -2.67 -5.39 -10.59
N ASN A 41 -2.55 -6.71 -10.57
CA ASN A 41 -3.18 -7.58 -11.56
C ASN A 41 -4.72 -7.41 -11.56
N ARG A 42 -5.35 -7.42 -10.37
CA ARG A 42 -6.78 -7.17 -10.21
C ARG A 42 -7.19 -5.79 -10.70
N LEU A 43 -6.40 -4.76 -10.40
CA LEU A 43 -6.66 -3.38 -10.84
C LEU A 43 -6.58 -3.21 -12.36
N ASN A 44 -5.79 -4.04 -13.05
CA ASN A 44 -5.67 -4.03 -14.51
C ASN A 44 -6.68 -4.95 -15.21
N SER A 45 -7.53 -5.65 -14.45
CA SER A 45 -8.59 -6.51 -15.01
C SER A 45 -9.79 -5.68 -15.50
N ALA A 46 -10.74 -6.35 -16.17
CA ALA A 46 -12.01 -5.72 -16.59
C ALA A 46 -12.79 -5.09 -15.43
N ASP A 47 -12.67 -5.66 -14.23
CA ASP A 47 -13.32 -5.17 -13.00
C ASP A 47 -12.45 -4.19 -12.20
N GLY A 48 -11.37 -3.66 -12.80
CA GLY A 48 -10.37 -2.85 -12.11
C GLY A 48 -10.93 -1.63 -11.38
N LEU A 49 -11.99 -1.00 -11.90
CA LEU A 49 -12.68 0.11 -11.23
C LEU A 49 -13.38 -0.33 -9.93
N TYR A 50 -14.02 -1.50 -9.94
CA TYR A 50 -14.64 -2.08 -8.76
C TYR A 50 -13.58 -2.47 -7.72
N GLU A 51 -12.52 -3.13 -8.15
CA GLU A 51 -11.41 -3.53 -7.26
C GLU A 51 -10.73 -2.30 -6.63
N LYS A 52 -10.55 -1.22 -7.40
CA LYS A 52 -10.05 0.05 -6.86
C LYS A 52 -10.94 0.61 -5.76
N GLN A 53 -12.25 0.67 -5.99
CA GLN A 53 -13.20 1.15 -4.97
C GLN A 53 -13.17 0.27 -3.72
N ARG A 54 -13.11 -1.05 -3.90
CA ARG A 54 -13.00 -2.02 -2.81
C ARG A 54 -11.71 -1.83 -2.00
N PHE A 55 -10.55 -1.69 -2.64
CA PHE A 55 -9.29 -1.45 -1.95
C PHE A 55 -9.28 -0.12 -1.19
N VAL A 56 -9.81 0.96 -1.77
CA VAL A 56 -9.94 2.26 -1.07
C VAL A 56 -10.86 2.14 0.15
N SER A 57 -12.00 1.45 0.00
CA SER A 57 -12.94 1.24 1.11
C SER A 57 -12.30 0.46 2.26
N LEU A 58 -11.62 -0.66 1.95
CA LEU A 58 -10.89 -1.47 2.93
C LEU A 58 -9.77 -0.67 3.60
N GLY A 59 -8.97 0.06 2.82
CA GLY A 59 -7.89 0.89 3.32
C GLY A 59 -8.39 1.96 4.30
N ASN A 60 -9.44 2.69 3.93
CA ASN A 60 -10.05 3.70 4.82
C ASN A 60 -10.59 3.07 6.10
N ALA A 61 -11.25 1.91 6.01
CA ALA A 61 -11.75 1.20 7.19
C ALA A 61 -10.60 0.77 8.13
N ALA A 62 -9.49 0.27 7.58
CA ALA A 62 -8.32 -0.11 8.37
C ALA A 62 -7.59 1.10 8.99
N LEU A 63 -7.52 2.22 8.27
CA LEU A 63 -6.93 3.46 8.77
C LEU A 63 -7.74 4.06 9.93
N ASN A 64 -9.07 3.97 9.84
CA ASN A 64 -10.00 4.56 10.82
C ASN A 64 -10.31 3.65 12.02
N LYS A 65 -9.88 2.38 12.02
CA LYS A 65 -9.96 1.53 13.22
C LYS A 65 -9.03 2.10 14.30
N LYS A 66 -9.65 2.56 15.40
CA LYS A 66 -8.99 2.96 16.64
C LYS A 66 -8.41 1.75 17.37
#